data_AF-A0A5S4F502-F1
#
_entry.id   AF-A0A5S4F502-F1
#
_cell.length_a   1.000
_cell.length_b   1.000
_cell.length_c   1.000
_cell.angle_alpha   90.00
_cell.angle_beta   90.00
_cell.angle_gamma   90.00
#
_symmetry.space_group_name_H-M   'P 1'
#
loop_
_entity.id
_entity.type
_entity.pdbx_description
1 polymer ?
#
loop_
_entity_poly.entity_id
_entity_poly.type
_entity_poly.pdbx_seq_one_letter_code
_entity_poly.pdbx_strand_id
1 'polypeptide(L)'
;MSFTDDAAIRRLQSNAVSLLFKLLTEDLPVATWGVSDVLDLEGGTGELDGQLSHDSGDSEALEGMVNQWAGYLRVTPLWDPDGDGGRLHAVGEVGGVKVEVWAYLGQPPMRHYPPLYPDDL
;
A
#
# COMPACT_ATOMS: atom_id res chain seq x y z
N MET A 1 -1.98 33.77 0.24
CA MET A 1 -2.65 32.71 -0.55
C MET A 1 -1.67 32.23 -1.59
N SER A 2 -1.02 31.10 -1.32
CA SER A 2 -0.05 30.47 -2.21
C SER A 2 -0.80 29.82 -3.36
N PHE A 3 -0.70 30.39 -4.56
CA PHE A 3 -1.22 29.77 -5.79
C PHE A 3 -0.38 28.56 -6.24
N THR A 4 0.72 28.28 -5.54
CA THR A 4 1.70 27.24 -5.88
C THR A 4 1.25 25.84 -5.41
N ASP A 5 0.35 25.76 -4.43
CA ASP A 5 -0.13 24.48 -3.86
C ASP A 5 -1.31 23.88 -4.62
N ASP A 6 -2.16 24.72 -5.19
CA ASP A 6 -3.42 24.33 -5.84
C ASP A 6 -3.21 23.43 -7.09
N ALA A 7 -2.11 23.66 -7.83
CA ALA A 7 -1.75 22.85 -8.98
C ALA A 7 -1.08 21.52 -8.57
N ALA A 8 -0.29 21.54 -7.50
CA ALA A 8 0.34 20.34 -6.95
C ALA A 8 -0.70 19.39 -6.37
N ILE A 9 -1.65 19.91 -5.58
CA ILE A 9 -2.76 19.14 -5.01
C ILE A 9 -3.62 18.52 -6.13
N ARG A 10 -3.99 19.29 -7.15
CA ARG A 10 -4.76 18.76 -8.30
C ARG A 10 -4.01 17.67 -9.06
N ARG A 11 -2.68 17.79 -9.18
CA ARG A 11 -1.84 16.77 -9.80
C ARG A 11 -1.81 15.48 -8.97
N LEU A 12 -1.65 15.61 -7.66
CA LEU A 12 -1.66 14.50 -6.70
C LEU A 12 -2.99 13.75 -6.72
N GLN A 13 -4.10 14.47 -6.66
CA GLN A 13 -5.46 13.91 -6.79
C GLN A 13 -5.67 13.21 -8.14
N SER A 14 -5.19 13.80 -9.24
CA SER A 14 -5.27 13.18 -10.57
C SER A 14 -4.45 11.89 -10.66
N ASN A 15 -3.28 11.88 -10.04
CA ASN A 15 -2.41 10.70 -9.97
C ASN A 15 -3.04 9.60 -9.11
N ALA A 16 -3.68 9.96 -7.98
CA ALA A 16 -4.40 9.01 -7.13
C ALA A 16 -5.57 8.37 -7.89
N VAL A 17 -6.39 9.15 -8.59
CA VAL A 17 -7.48 8.61 -9.43
C VAL A 17 -6.96 7.71 -10.54
N SER A 18 -5.86 8.10 -11.20
CA SER A 18 -5.24 7.31 -12.26
C SER A 18 -4.67 5.99 -11.72
N LEU A 19 -4.07 6.03 -10.53
CA LEU A 19 -3.60 4.85 -9.82
C LEU A 19 -4.79 3.94 -9.51
N LEU A 20 -5.85 4.45 -8.86
CA LEU A 20 -7.04 3.66 -8.53
C LEU A 20 -7.63 2.97 -9.76
N PHE A 21 -7.78 3.71 -10.86
CA PHE A 21 -8.25 3.13 -12.11
C PHE A 21 -7.31 2.03 -12.61
N LYS A 22 -5.99 2.28 -12.57
CA LYS A 22 -5.01 1.27 -12.96
C LYS A 22 -5.12 0.03 -12.09
N LEU A 23 -5.18 0.16 -10.77
CA LEU A 23 -5.35 -0.96 -9.83
C LEU A 23 -6.63 -1.77 -10.10
N LEU A 24 -7.71 -1.12 -10.52
CA LEU A 24 -8.96 -1.78 -10.90
C LEU A 24 -8.90 -2.51 -12.25
N THR A 25 -7.90 -2.21 -13.09
CA THR A 25 -7.75 -2.78 -14.44
C THR A 25 -6.61 -3.78 -14.59
N GLU A 26 -5.66 -3.78 -13.67
CA GLU A 26 -4.57 -4.75 -13.65
C GLU A 26 -5.07 -6.11 -13.15
N ASP A 27 -4.51 -7.20 -13.67
CA ASP A 27 -4.78 -8.57 -13.18
C ASP A 27 -3.97 -8.84 -11.89
N LEU A 28 -4.13 -7.95 -10.91
CA LEU A 28 -3.51 -8.07 -9.60
C LEU A 28 -4.47 -8.79 -8.65
N PRO A 29 -3.94 -9.61 -7.72
CA PRO A 29 -4.76 -10.28 -6.75
C PRO A 29 -5.46 -9.26 -5.85
N VAL A 30 -6.72 -9.57 -5.53
CA VAL A 30 -7.60 -8.80 -4.64
C VAL A 30 -6.88 -8.58 -3.30
N ALA A 31 -6.59 -7.32 -2.94
CA ALA A 31 -5.84 -6.93 -1.75
C ALA A 31 -6.46 -5.76 -0.97
N THR A 32 -6.20 -5.71 0.33
CA THR A 32 -6.42 -4.50 1.13
C THR A 32 -5.30 -3.50 0.84
N TRP A 33 -5.65 -2.26 0.53
CA TRP A 33 -4.67 -1.21 0.22
C TRP A 33 -5.07 0.13 0.84
N GLY A 34 -4.06 0.94 1.15
CA GLY A 34 -4.19 2.34 1.55
C GLY A 34 -3.46 3.19 0.52
N VAL A 35 -4.08 4.29 0.09
CA VAL A 35 -3.42 5.31 -0.72
C VAL A 35 -3.32 6.57 0.14
N SER A 36 -2.12 6.89 0.60
CA SER A 36 -1.84 8.03 1.47
C SER A 36 -1.23 9.19 0.69
N ASP A 37 -1.11 10.34 1.36
CA ASP A 37 -0.61 11.59 0.79
C ASP A 37 -1.47 12.14 -0.36
N VAL A 38 -2.81 12.12 -0.26
CA VAL A 38 -3.71 12.58 -1.36
C VAL A 38 -4.22 14.02 -1.16
N LEU A 39 -4.12 14.56 0.06
CA LEU A 39 -4.52 15.93 0.40
C LEU A 39 -3.43 16.64 1.20
N ASP A 40 -3.28 17.95 0.96
CA ASP A 40 -2.68 18.89 1.90
C ASP A 40 -3.66 20.07 2.07
N LEU A 41 -4.64 19.88 2.93
CA LEU A 41 -5.48 20.97 3.43
C LEU A 41 -4.97 21.32 4.83
N GLU A 42 -4.12 22.33 4.92
CA GLU A 42 -3.56 22.88 6.15
C GLU A 42 -2.98 21.84 7.13
N GLY A 43 -2.10 20.95 6.63
CA GLY A 43 -1.18 20.18 7.48
C GLY A 43 -1.60 18.76 7.85
N GLY A 44 -2.46 18.11 7.07
CA GLY A 44 -2.81 16.70 7.24
C GLY A 44 -2.76 15.93 5.92
N THR A 45 -2.06 14.79 5.93
CA THR A 45 -2.10 13.79 4.86
C THR A 45 -3.50 13.17 4.82
N GLY A 46 -4.23 13.38 3.73
CA GLY A 46 -5.49 12.65 3.50
C GLY A 46 -5.21 11.22 3.03
N GLU A 47 -5.77 10.24 3.73
CA GLU A 47 -5.75 8.83 3.33
C GLU A 47 -7.02 8.52 2.51
N LEU A 48 -6.82 7.97 1.31
CA LEU A 48 -7.85 7.27 0.56
C LEU A 48 -7.69 5.78 0.84
N ASP A 49 -8.42 5.30 1.83
CA ASP A 49 -8.50 3.87 2.10
C ASP A 49 -9.50 3.21 1.16
N GLY A 50 -9.08 2.11 0.54
CA GLY A 50 -9.95 1.31 -0.29
C GLY A 50 -9.72 -0.17 -0.04
N GLN A 51 -10.81 -0.88 0.18
CA GLN A 51 -10.75 -2.30 0.45
C GLN A 51 -11.26 -3.06 -0.76
N LEU A 52 -10.34 -3.52 -1.61
CA LEU A 52 -10.59 -4.68 -2.48
C LEU A 52 -10.10 -5.92 -1.71
N SER A 53 -10.60 -6.21 -0.51
CA SER A 53 -10.04 -7.29 0.31
C SER A 53 -10.52 -8.67 -0.11
N HIS A 54 -9.62 -9.64 -0.01
CA HIS A 54 -9.95 -11.05 0.05
C HIS A 54 -9.41 -11.63 1.35
N ASP A 55 -10.30 -12.13 2.21
CA ASP A 55 -9.91 -12.93 3.37
C ASP A 55 -10.03 -14.40 2.97
N SER A 56 -8.91 -15.02 2.61
CA SER A 56 -8.85 -16.44 2.27
C SER A 56 -8.57 -17.33 3.49
N GLY A 57 -8.16 -16.75 4.63
CA GLY A 57 -7.57 -17.48 5.75
C GLY A 57 -6.29 -18.26 5.42
N ASP A 58 -5.82 -18.23 4.17
CA ASP A 58 -4.67 -18.97 3.66
C ASP A 58 -3.45 -18.05 3.61
N SER A 59 -2.49 -18.32 4.50
CA SER A 59 -1.27 -17.52 4.62
C SER A 59 -0.42 -17.54 3.34
N GLU A 60 -0.40 -18.63 2.57
CA GLU A 60 0.37 -18.71 1.33
C GLU A 60 -0.26 -17.82 0.25
N ALA A 61 -1.58 -17.83 0.15
CA ALA A 61 -2.32 -16.95 -0.77
C ALA A 61 -2.14 -15.47 -0.41
N LEU A 62 -2.22 -15.13 0.88
CA LEU A 62 -2.02 -13.76 1.37
C LEU A 62 -0.58 -13.28 1.16
N GLU A 63 0.42 -14.12 1.42
CA GLU A 63 1.82 -13.82 1.13
C GLU A 63 2.06 -13.66 -0.38
N GLY A 64 1.51 -14.56 -1.19
CA GLY A 64 1.56 -14.48 -2.66
C GLY A 64 0.94 -13.21 -3.21
N MET A 65 -0.17 -12.74 -2.63
CA MET A 65 -0.80 -11.47 -2.96
C MET A 65 0.14 -10.30 -2.70
N VAL A 66 0.69 -10.16 -1.49
CA VAL A 66 1.60 -9.05 -1.16
C VAL A 66 2.85 -9.06 -2.05
N ASN A 67 3.41 -10.24 -2.37
CA ASN A 67 4.56 -10.33 -3.27
C ASN A 67 4.25 -9.85 -4.70
N GLN A 68 3.06 -10.13 -5.23
CA GLN A 68 2.67 -9.67 -6.56
C GLN A 68 2.53 -8.14 -6.59
N TRP A 69 1.92 -7.57 -5.55
CA TRP A 69 1.84 -6.12 -5.36
C TRP A 69 3.20 -5.47 -5.20
N ALA A 70 4.09 -6.07 -4.40
CA ALA A 70 5.46 -5.59 -4.26
C ALA A 70 6.24 -5.63 -5.57
N GLY A 71 6.03 -6.67 -6.40
CA GLY A 71 6.60 -6.76 -7.75
C GLY A 71 6.10 -5.65 -8.67
N TYR A 72 4.81 -5.32 -8.61
CA TYR A 72 4.22 -4.19 -9.33
C TYR A 72 4.78 -2.83 -8.88
N LEU A 73 4.88 -2.63 -7.56
CA LEU A 73 5.44 -1.42 -6.94
C LEU A 73 6.98 -1.35 -7.04
N ARG A 74 7.63 -2.46 -7.40
CA ARG A 74 9.10 -2.64 -7.45
C ARG A 74 9.78 -2.38 -6.10
N VAL A 75 9.16 -2.86 -5.03
CA VAL A 75 9.65 -2.74 -3.65
C VAL A 75 9.83 -4.12 -3.03
N THR A 76 10.54 -4.18 -1.91
CA THR A 76 10.67 -5.41 -1.13
C THR A 76 9.60 -5.40 -0.04
N PRO A 77 8.79 -6.46 0.12
CA PRO A 77 7.87 -6.54 1.25
C PRO A 77 8.63 -6.52 2.59
N LEU A 78 8.04 -5.91 3.59
CA LEU A 78 8.54 -5.87 4.96
C LEU A 78 7.60 -6.64 5.88
N TRP A 79 8.19 -7.29 6.88
CA TRP A 79 7.46 -8.06 7.88
C TRP A 79 7.45 -7.35 9.22
N ASP A 80 6.25 -7.10 9.75
CA ASP A 80 5.99 -6.52 11.05
C ASP A 80 5.35 -7.58 11.97
N PRO A 81 6.13 -8.27 12.82
CA PRO A 81 5.62 -9.35 13.68
C PRO A 81 4.71 -8.80 14.81
N ASP A 82 3.57 -9.46 15.03
CA ASP A 82 2.62 -9.17 16.11
C ASP A 82 2.11 -10.48 16.74
N GLY A 83 2.68 -10.83 17.90
CA GLY A 83 2.37 -12.07 18.61
C GLY A 83 2.78 -13.32 17.82
N ASP A 84 1.83 -14.24 17.62
CA ASP A 84 2.04 -15.45 16.83
C ASP A 84 1.98 -15.19 15.31
N GLY A 85 1.53 -14.00 14.90
CA GLY A 85 1.36 -13.59 13.52
C GLY A 85 2.05 -12.25 13.22
N GLY A 86 1.45 -11.45 12.35
CA GLY A 86 1.97 -10.14 11.99
C GLY A 86 1.47 -9.64 10.64
N ARG A 87 1.95 -8.46 10.24
CA ARG A 87 1.61 -7.83 8.98
C ARG A 87 2.76 -7.99 7.99
N LEU A 88 2.43 -8.52 6.82
CA LEU A 88 3.30 -8.43 5.66
C LEU A 88 2.79 -7.29 4.79
N HIS A 89 3.63 -6.30 4.51
CA HIS A 89 3.22 -5.17 3.67
C HIS A 89 4.27 -4.75 2.66
N ALA A 90 3.82 -4.04 1.64
CA ALA A 90 4.64 -3.46 0.59
C ALA A 90 4.23 -2.00 0.43
N VAL A 91 5.19 -1.10 0.64
CA VAL A 91 4.99 0.34 0.54
C VAL A 91 5.82 0.85 -0.63
N GLY A 92 5.19 1.54 -1.57
CA GLY A 92 5.86 2.14 -2.72
C GLY A 92 5.19 3.42 -3.16
N GLU A 93 5.79 4.12 -4.12
CA GLU A 93 5.23 5.36 -4.68
C GLU A 93 4.91 5.17 -6.16
N VAL A 94 3.70 5.56 -6.56
CA VAL A 94 3.27 5.54 -7.97
C VAL A 94 2.78 6.92 -8.35
N GLY A 95 3.59 7.64 -9.12
CA GLY A 95 3.23 8.98 -9.60
C GLY A 95 3.07 10.00 -8.48
N GLY A 96 3.95 10.02 -7.47
CA GLY A 96 3.85 10.96 -6.35
C GLY A 96 2.84 10.57 -5.29
N VAL A 97 2.22 9.40 -5.39
CA VAL A 97 1.21 8.91 -4.46
C VAL A 97 1.76 7.68 -3.74
N LYS A 98 1.74 7.70 -2.42
CA LYS A 98 2.16 6.56 -1.60
C LYS A 98 1.08 5.49 -1.62
N VAL A 99 1.52 4.26 -1.85
CA VAL A 99 0.67 3.07 -1.95
C VAL A 99 1.17 2.07 -0.93
N GLU A 100 0.31 1.71 0.01
CA GLU A 100 0.54 0.64 0.96
C GLU A 100 -0.39 -0.52 0.65
N VAL A 101 0.17 -1.72 0.56
CA VAL A 101 -0.59 -2.97 0.44
C VAL A 101 -0.17 -3.87 1.57
N TRP A 102 -1.12 -4.44 2.30
CA TRP A 102 -0.81 -5.28 3.46
C TRP A 102 -1.75 -6.47 3.61
N ALA A 103 -1.24 -7.51 4.26
CA ALA A 103 -2.02 -8.66 4.72
C ALA A 103 -1.60 -9.03 6.14
N TYR A 104 -2.58 -9.41 6.97
CA TYR A 104 -2.29 -10.03 8.25
C TYR A 104 -2.11 -11.54 8.06
N LEU A 105 -1.00 -12.08 8.55
CA LEU A 105 -0.74 -13.51 8.56
C LEU A 105 -0.85 -14.01 10.01
N GLY A 106 -1.63 -15.07 10.23
CA GLY A 106 -1.77 -15.69 11.56
C GLY A 106 -0.54 -16.47 12.03
N GLN A 107 0.49 -16.55 11.19
CA GLN A 107 1.79 -17.17 11.45
C GLN A 107 2.85 -16.43 10.63
N PRO A 108 4.15 -16.54 10.98
CA PRO A 108 5.22 -15.93 10.20
C PRO A 108 5.18 -16.37 8.72
N PRO A 109 5.56 -15.48 7.79
CA PRO A 109 5.59 -15.81 6.36
C PRO A 109 6.53 -16.98 6.09
N MET A 110 6.24 -17.74 5.03
CA MET A 110 7.08 -18.87 4.61
C MET A 110 8.42 -18.39 4.06
N ARG A 111 8.45 -17.22 3.42
CA ARG A 111 9.68 -16.56 2.96
C ARG A 111 10.24 -15.66 4.05
N HIS A 112 11.56 -15.49 4.02
CA HIS A 112 12.25 -14.51 4.85
C HIS A 112 12.10 -13.11 4.25
N TYR A 113 11.55 -12.20 5.05
CA TYR A 113 11.45 -10.79 4.76
C TYR A 113 12.29 -9.97 5.73
N PRO A 114 12.82 -8.81 5.32
CA PRO A 114 13.40 -7.86 6.26
C PRO A 114 12.35 -7.45 7.30
N PRO A 115 12.75 -7.27 8.58
CA PRO A 115 11.87 -6.69 9.57
C PRO A 115 11.56 -5.23 9.20
N LEU A 116 10.34 -4.79 9.49
CA LEU A 116 9.97 -3.38 9.40
C LEU A 116 10.69 -2.59 10.50
N TYR A 117 11.52 -1.61 10.13
CA TYR A 117 12.08 -0.67 11.08
C TYR A 117 11.24 0.62 11.14
N PRO A 118 11.22 1.34 12.27
CA PRO A 118 10.49 2.61 12.40
C PRO A 118 10.86 3.67 11.36
N ASP A 119 12.08 3.60 10.80
CA ASP A 119 12.59 4.52 9.79
C ASP A 119 12.14 4.18 8.35
N ASP A 120 11.47 3.03 8.16
CA ASP A 120 10.98 2.55 6.86
C ASP A 120 9.53 2.98 6.54
N LEU A 121 8.85 3.65 7.49
CA LEU A 121 7.48 4.18 7.37
C LEU A 121 7.46 5.66 6.95
#